data_AF-A0AA96TML6-F1
#
_entry.id   AF-A0AA96TML6-F1
#
_cell.length_a   1.000
_cell.length_b   1.000
_cell.length_c   1.000
_cell.angle_alpha   90.00
_cell.angle_beta   90.00
_cell.angle_gamma   90.00
#
_symmetry.space_group_name_H-M   'P 1'
#
loop_
_entity.id
_entity.type
_entity.pdbx_description
1 polymer ?
#
loop_
_entity_poly.entity_id
_entity_poly.type
_entity_poly.pdbx_seq_one_letter_code
_entity_poly.pdbx_strand_id
1 'polypeptide(L)'
;MSALTARFDQPMMSRAEVASVLAMVAHFRGQAPGEADVRAWRSALAGYSVGECHAAVLAAGKVTDRITPAEIIERIKAARRLTVARTPRRRTTDNDRALFAAAGRRGIAAVYAAAGWKRADSSRATEALGHVCPACGALPGITCRRTARLRNGGRETRELHSRVHPSRLAAVTTTPGATT
;
A
#
# COMPACT_ATOMS: atom_id res chain seq x y z
N MET A 1 32.57 -12.74 -11.01
CA MET A 1 31.57 -12.35 -9.98
C MET A 1 30.21 -12.83 -10.44
N SER A 2 29.87 -14.06 -10.06
CA SER A 2 28.62 -14.75 -10.40
C SER A 2 27.60 -14.48 -9.32
N ALA A 3 26.51 -13.77 -9.64
CA ALA A 3 25.43 -13.51 -8.71
C ALA A 3 24.08 -13.92 -9.34
N LEU A 4 23.39 -14.79 -8.61
CA LEU A 4 21.94 -15.02 -8.62
C LEU A 4 21.36 -15.89 -9.76
N THR A 5 21.96 -17.07 -9.93
CA THR A 5 21.20 -18.32 -10.17
C THR A 5 20.43 -18.73 -8.90
N ALA A 6 19.52 -17.88 -8.43
CA ALA A 6 18.36 -18.34 -7.66
C ALA A 6 17.27 -18.66 -8.68
N ARG A 7 17.53 -19.64 -9.55
CA ARG A 7 16.45 -20.28 -10.31
C ARG A 7 15.64 -21.01 -9.27
N PHE A 8 14.58 -20.35 -8.84
CA PHE A 8 13.54 -20.92 -8.01
C PHE A 8 13.27 -22.34 -8.49
N ASP A 9 13.50 -23.33 -7.61
CA ASP A 9 12.69 -24.54 -7.58
C ASP A 9 11.26 -24.11 -7.28
N GLN A 10 10.61 -23.48 -8.27
CA GLN A 10 9.20 -23.19 -8.18
C GLN A 10 8.53 -24.57 -8.22
N PRO A 11 7.85 -24.96 -7.14
CA PRO A 11 7.20 -26.26 -7.08
C PRO A 11 6.26 -26.35 -8.28
N MET A 12 6.30 -27.51 -8.96
CA MET A 12 5.41 -27.75 -10.09
C MET A 12 3.97 -27.48 -9.64
N MET A 13 3.22 -26.71 -10.44
CA MET A 13 1.81 -26.48 -10.18
C MET A 13 1.10 -27.82 -9.94
N SER A 14 0.37 -27.87 -8.83
CA SER A 14 -0.52 -28.96 -8.48
C SER A 14 -1.64 -29.08 -9.52
N ARG A 15 -2.27 -30.25 -9.55
CA ARG A 15 -3.44 -30.50 -10.39
C ARG A 15 -4.58 -29.51 -10.10
N ALA A 16 -4.80 -29.16 -8.83
CA ALA A 16 -5.82 -28.22 -8.41
C ALA A 16 -5.54 -26.80 -8.93
N GLU A 17 -4.28 -26.35 -8.90
CA GLU A 17 -3.89 -25.05 -9.45
C GLU A 17 -4.11 -24.98 -10.97
N VAL A 18 -3.75 -26.04 -11.70
CA VAL A 18 -3.99 -26.09 -13.16
C VAL A 18 -5.49 -26.12 -13.48
N ALA A 19 -6.28 -26.87 -12.72
CA ALA A 19 -7.73 -26.87 -12.85
C ALA A 19 -8.34 -25.48 -12.60
N SER A 20 -7.81 -24.72 -11.63
CA SER A 20 -8.24 -23.34 -11.37
C SER A 20 -7.93 -22.41 -12.55
N VAL A 21 -6.75 -22.52 -13.18
CA VAL A 21 -6.41 -21.75 -14.39
C VAL A 21 -7.38 -22.10 -15.53
N LEU A 22 -7.63 -23.38 -15.76
CA LEU A 22 -8.53 -23.86 -16.80
C LEU A 22 -9.98 -23.45 -16.58
N ALA A 23 -10.45 -23.39 -15.33
CA ALA A 23 -11.78 -22.87 -15.00
C ALA A 23 -11.93 -21.40 -15.43
N MET A 24 -10.90 -20.57 -15.25
CA MET A 24 -10.93 -19.20 -15.75
C MET A 24 -10.89 -19.14 -17.28
N VAL A 25 -10.14 -20.01 -17.94
CA VAL A 25 -10.12 -20.09 -19.40
C VAL A 25 -11.48 -20.52 -19.95
N ALA A 26 -12.14 -21.47 -19.28
CA ALA A 26 -13.49 -21.92 -19.62
C ALA A 26 -14.52 -20.80 -19.51
N HIS A 27 -14.36 -19.87 -18.58
CA HIS A 27 -15.22 -18.67 -18.48
C HIS A 27 -15.21 -17.84 -19.78
N PHE A 28 -14.07 -17.76 -20.46
CA PHE A 28 -13.96 -17.02 -21.74
C PHE A 28 -14.33 -17.88 -22.96
N ARG A 29 -14.16 -19.20 -22.90
CA ARG A 29 -14.36 -20.11 -24.04
C ARG A 29 -15.72 -20.80 -24.09
N GLY A 30 -16.46 -20.84 -22.96
CA GLY A 30 -17.71 -21.59 -22.84
C GLY A 30 -17.56 -23.12 -22.89
N GLN A 31 -16.33 -23.65 -22.86
CA GLN A 31 -16.05 -25.08 -22.92
C GLN A 31 -15.41 -25.56 -21.61
N ALA A 32 -15.99 -26.62 -21.02
CA ALA A 32 -15.45 -27.25 -19.83
C ALA A 32 -14.14 -28.01 -20.16
N PRO A 33 -13.08 -27.85 -19.35
CA PRO A 33 -11.81 -28.53 -19.57
C PRO A 33 -11.92 -30.03 -19.24
N GLY A 34 -11.34 -30.87 -20.09
CA GLY A 34 -11.21 -32.30 -19.83
C GLY A 34 -9.95 -32.65 -19.03
N GLU A 35 -9.87 -33.89 -18.55
CA GLU A 35 -8.68 -34.40 -17.84
C GLU A 35 -7.42 -34.44 -18.73
N ALA A 36 -7.60 -34.61 -20.04
CA ALA A 36 -6.51 -34.49 -21.02
C ALA A 36 -5.96 -33.06 -21.07
N ASP A 37 -6.82 -32.04 -20.99
CA ASP A 37 -6.42 -30.64 -20.97
C ASP A 37 -5.63 -30.31 -19.71
N VAL A 38 -6.08 -30.79 -18.55
CA VAL A 38 -5.37 -30.60 -17.27
C VAL A 38 -3.93 -31.14 -17.36
N ARG A 39 -3.75 -32.34 -17.91
CA ARG A 39 -2.41 -32.95 -18.08
C ARG A 39 -1.55 -32.17 -19.07
N ALA A 40 -2.10 -31.78 -20.22
CA ALA A 40 -1.39 -31.01 -21.24
C ALA A 40 -0.96 -29.64 -20.71
N TRP A 41 -1.85 -28.93 -20.01
CA TRP A 41 -1.57 -27.61 -19.43
C TRP A 41 -0.58 -27.67 -18.29
N ARG A 42 -0.63 -28.72 -17.45
CA ARG A 42 0.33 -28.91 -16.36
C ARG A 42 1.76 -29.07 -16.88
N SER A 43 1.92 -29.83 -17.96
CA SER A 43 3.21 -29.98 -18.64
C SER A 43 3.68 -28.66 -19.25
N ALA A 44 2.80 -27.98 -19.99
CA ALA A 44 3.14 -26.73 -20.68
C ALA A 44 3.49 -25.58 -19.73
N LEU A 45 2.82 -25.49 -18.57
CA LEU A 45 2.99 -24.41 -17.60
C LEU A 45 4.01 -24.74 -16.50
N ALA A 46 4.81 -25.80 -16.67
CA ALA A 46 5.89 -26.12 -15.74
C ALA A 46 6.89 -24.93 -15.63
N GLY A 47 7.20 -24.51 -14.40
CA GLY A 47 8.11 -23.38 -14.14
C GLY A 47 7.44 -21.99 -14.12
N TYR A 48 6.11 -21.95 -14.13
CA TYR A 48 5.32 -20.73 -13.92
C TYR A 48 4.45 -20.87 -12.68
N SER A 49 4.23 -19.77 -11.97
CA SER A 49 3.35 -19.76 -10.79
C SER A 49 1.87 -19.62 -11.18
N VAL A 50 0.96 -20.13 -10.35
CA VAL A 50 -0.49 -19.97 -10.54
C VAL A 50 -0.91 -18.50 -10.66
N GLY A 51 -0.28 -17.61 -9.89
CA GLY A 51 -0.55 -16.17 -9.94
C GLY A 51 -0.18 -15.52 -11.28
N GLU A 52 0.96 -15.91 -11.87
CA GLU A 52 1.37 -15.45 -13.20
C GLU A 52 0.43 -15.95 -14.29
N CYS A 53 0.05 -17.23 -14.22
CA CYS A 53 -0.93 -17.83 -15.12
C CYS A 53 -2.28 -17.11 -15.02
N HIS A 54 -2.77 -16.82 -13.80
CA HIS A 54 -4.04 -16.13 -13.61
C HIS A 54 -4.02 -14.71 -14.21
N ALA A 55 -2.97 -13.93 -13.92
CA ALA A 55 -2.82 -12.59 -14.47
C ALA A 55 -2.75 -12.61 -16.01
N ALA A 56 -2.04 -13.58 -16.59
CA ALA A 56 -1.93 -13.72 -18.04
C ALA A 56 -3.27 -14.09 -18.70
N VAL A 57 -4.07 -14.98 -18.09
CA VAL A 57 -5.44 -15.31 -18.57
C VAL A 57 -6.33 -14.07 -18.55
N LEU A 58 -6.34 -13.30 -17.46
CA LEU A 58 -7.13 -12.06 -17.35
C LEU A 58 -6.70 -10.99 -18.38
N ALA A 59 -5.41 -10.92 -18.69
CA ALA A 59 -4.91 -10.03 -19.74
C ALA A 59 -5.31 -10.53 -21.15
N ALA A 60 -5.34 -11.85 -21.37
CA ALA A 60 -5.69 -12.46 -22.65
C ALA A 60 -7.19 -12.36 -22.98
N GLY A 61 -8.05 -12.59 -22.00
CA GLY A 61 -9.51 -12.59 -22.17
C GLY A 61 -10.11 -11.23 -22.60
N LYS A 62 -9.32 -10.14 -22.55
CA LYS A 62 -9.72 -8.83 -23.05
C LYS A 62 -9.47 -8.62 -24.54
N VAL A 63 -8.64 -9.46 -25.15
CA VAL A 63 -8.07 -9.23 -26.49
C VAL A 63 -8.38 -10.37 -27.44
N THR A 64 -8.46 -11.60 -26.93
CA THR A 64 -8.56 -12.80 -27.77
C THR A 64 -9.53 -13.82 -27.20
N ASP A 65 -10.36 -14.40 -28.05
CA ASP A 65 -11.29 -15.49 -27.68
C ASP A 65 -10.57 -16.83 -27.49
N ARG A 66 -9.31 -16.95 -27.95
CA ARG A 66 -8.53 -18.19 -27.91
C ARG A 66 -7.33 -18.07 -26.96
N ILE A 67 -7.54 -18.44 -25.71
CA ILE A 67 -6.48 -18.52 -24.70
C ILE A 67 -5.79 -19.90 -24.69
N THR A 68 -4.57 -19.99 -25.21
CA THR A 68 -3.76 -21.23 -25.23
C THR A 68 -2.62 -21.16 -24.19
N PRO A 69 -2.02 -22.30 -23.80
CA PRO A 69 -0.84 -22.29 -22.92
C PRO A 69 0.33 -21.47 -23.48
N ALA A 70 0.61 -21.60 -24.78
CA ALA A 70 1.68 -20.86 -25.45
C ALA A 70 1.48 -19.34 -25.35
N GLU A 71 0.25 -18.90 -25.51
CA GLU A 71 -0.13 -17.49 -25.43
C GLU A 71 -0.01 -16.93 -24.00
N ILE A 72 -0.38 -17.73 -22.99
CA ILE A 72 -0.15 -17.40 -21.57
C ILE A 72 1.35 -17.26 -21.30
N ILE A 73 2.16 -18.21 -21.77
CA ILE A 73 3.61 -18.22 -21.59
C ILE A 73 4.25 -16.96 -22.18
N GLU A 74 3.89 -16.59 -23.41
CA GLU A 74 4.45 -15.38 -24.05
C GLU A 74 4.03 -14.11 -23.31
N ARG A 75 2.79 -14.03 -22.80
CA ARG A 75 2.37 -12.92 -21.94
C ARG A 75 3.15 -12.85 -20.63
N ILE A 76 3.40 -13.98 -19.97
CA ILE A 76 4.20 -14.02 -18.74
C ILE A 76 5.64 -13.55 -19.05
N LYS A 77 6.25 -14.04 -20.14
CA LYS A 77 7.59 -13.60 -20.55
C LYS A 77 7.63 -12.10 -20.86
N ALA A 78 6.62 -11.57 -21.55
CA ALA A 78 6.52 -10.14 -21.83
C ALA A 78 6.39 -9.32 -20.54
N ALA A 79 5.54 -9.75 -19.61
CA ALA A 79 5.37 -9.09 -18.30
C ALA A 79 6.65 -9.13 -17.45
N ARG A 80 7.37 -10.27 -17.45
CA ARG A 80 8.68 -10.39 -16.80
C ARG A 80 9.71 -9.45 -17.44
N ARG A 81 9.78 -9.38 -18.78
CA ARG A 81 10.65 -8.43 -19.50
C ARG A 81 10.35 -6.98 -19.15
N LEU A 82 9.07 -6.61 -19.08
CA LEU A 82 8.65 -5.26 -18.67
C LEU A 82 9.02 -4.96 -17.21
N THR A 83 8.91 -5.95 -16.32
CA THR A 83 9.32 -5.81 -14.92
C THR A 83 10.83 -5.57 -14.80
N VAL A 84 11.63 -6.36 -15.52
CA VAL A 84 13.09 -6.20 -15.57
C VAL A 84 13.46 -4.83 -16.17
N ALA A 85 12.86 -4.45 -17.29
CA ALA A 85 13.11 -3.16 -17.95
C ALA A 85 12.68 -1.96 -17.09
N ARG A 86 11.60 -2.08 -16.30
CA ARG A 86 11.16 -1.06 -15.33
C ARG A 86 12.07 -0.96 -14.11
N THR A 87 13.02 -1.88 -13.91
CA THR A 87 13.90 -1.87 -12.74
C THR A 87 15.25 -1.24 -13.09
N PRO A 88 15.30 0.10 -13.08
CA PRO A 88 16.23 0.76 -12.18
C PRO A 88 15.40 1.40 -11.07
N ARG A 89 15.41 0.82 -9.86
CA ARG A 89 14.94 1.54 -8.67
C ARG A 89 15.87 2.73 -8.46
N ARG A 90 15.56 3.88 -9.07
CA ARG A 90 16.18 5.15 -8.71
C ARG A 90 15.94 5.32 -7.21
N ARG A 91 17.02 5.40 -6.44
CA ARG A 91 16.95 5.58 -5.00
C ARG A 91 16.13 6.85 -4.76
N THR A 92 14.94 6.71 -4.19
CA THR A 92 14.05 7.83 -3.91
C THR A 92 14.80 8.78 -2.99
N THR A 93 15.10 9.98 -3.48
CA THR A 93 15.79 11.00 -2.69
C THR A 93 14.85 11.55 -1.62
N ASP A 94 15.38 12.24 -0.61
CA ASP A 94 14.53 12.90 0.39
C ASP A 94 13.64 13.99 -0.24
N ASN A 95 14.11 14.63 -1.32
CA ASN A 95 13.29 15.56 -2.11
C ASN A 95 12.13 14.86 -2.81
N ASP A 96 12.36 13.69 -3.40
CA ASP A 96 11.28 12.90 -4.01
C ASP A 96 10.24 12.51 -2.94
N ARG A 97 10.69 12.10 -1.75
CA ARG A 97 9.79 11.78 -0.61
C ARG A 97 8.96 12.99 -0.20
N ALA A 98 9.58 14.17 -0.08
CA ALA A 98 8.88 15.40 0.28
C ALA A 98 7.83 15.78 -0.77
N LEU A 99 8.17 15.66 -2.05
CA LEU A 99 7.28 15.94 -3.18
C LEU A 99 6.10 14.97 -3.23
N PHE A 100 6.35 13.67 -3.08
CA PHE A 100 5.28 12.66 -3.02
C PHE A 100 4.39 12.83 -1.78
N ALA A 101 4.98 13.17 -0.62
CA ALA A 101 4.20 13.47 0.57
C ALA A 101 3.30 14.70 0.37
N ALA A 102 3.79 15.75 -0.29
CA ALA A 102 2.99 16.94 -0.63
C ALA A 102 1.84 16.59 -1.59
N ALA A 103 2.12 15.81 -2.64
CA ALA A 103 1.09 15.34 -3.56
C ALA A 103 0.03 14.47 -2.84
N GLY A 104 0.47 13.56 -1.97
CA GLY A 104 -0.42 12.73 -1.15
C GLY A 104 -1.31 13.55 -0.22
N ARG A 105 -0.76 14.59 0.44
CA ARG A 105 -1.54 15.50 1.29
C ARG A 105 -2.64 16.21 0.49
N ARG A 106 -2.36 16.65 -0.74
CA ARG A 106 -3.36 17.29 -1.63
C ARG A 106 -4.46 16.32 -2.02
N GLY A 107 -4.11 15.10 -2.44
CA GLY A 107 -5.09 14.07 -2.81
C GLY A 107 -6.02 13.71 -1.64
N ILE A 108 -5.46 13.49 -0.45
CA ILE A 108 -6.25 13.23 0.75
C ILE A 108 -7.16 14.42 1.09
N ALA A 109 -6.67 15.66 0.95
CA ALA A 109 -7.50 16.85 1.18
C ALA A 109 -8.71 16.91 0.22
N ALA A 110 -8.48 16.63 -1.06
CA ALA A 110 -9.55 16.61 -2.07
C ALA A 110 -10.61 15.54 -1.77
N VAL A 111 -10.20 14.34 -1.33
CA VAL A 111 -11.13 13.27 -0.94
C VAL A 111 -11.98 13.68 0.26
N TYR A 112 -11.37 14.27 1.30
CA TYR A 112 -12.11 14.74 2.47
C TYR A 112 -13.11 15.85 2.11
N ALA A 113 -12.71 16.78 1.24
CA ALA A 113 -13.59 17.84 0.74
C ALA A 113 -14.78 17.26 -0.05
N ALA A 114 -14.53 16.32 -0.96
CA ALA A 114 -15.57 15.67 -1.76
C ALA A 114 -16.55 14.84 -0.90
N ALA A 115 -16.06 14.20 0.15
CA ALA A 115 -16.89 13.41 1.07
C ALA A 115 -17.69 14.27 2.08
N GLY A 116 -17.48 15.59 2.11
CA GLY A 116 -18.06 16.46 3.14
C GLY A 116 -17.52 16.19 4.55
N TRP A 117 -16.44 15.41 4.67
CA TRP A 117 -15.82 15.10 5.96
C TRP A 117 -14.99 16.29 6.41
N LYS A 118 -15.49 16.98 7.44
CA LYS A 118 -14.65 17.89 8.21
C LYS A 118 -13.57 17.05 8.86
N ARG A 119 -12.29 17.31 8.53
CA ARG A 119 -11.20 16.79 9.35
C ARG A 119 -11.48 17.27 10.78
N ALA A 120 -11.48 16.35 11.76
CA ALA A 120 -11.43 16.75 13.16
C ALA A 120 -10.33 17.82 13.29
N ASP A 121 -10.60 18.92 13.99
CA ASP A 121 -9.83 20.18 14.00
C ASP A 121 -8.33 19.98 14.32
N SER A 122 -7.62 19.47 13.32
CA SER A 122 -6.19 19.20 13.34
C SER A 122 -5.41 20.51 13.35
N SER A 123 -6.06 21.62 13.02
CA SER A 123 -5.55 22.98 13.22
C SER A 123 -5.19 23.20 14.67
N ARG A 124 -6.08 22.88 15.62
CA ARG A 124 -5.83 23.09 17.05
C ARG A 124 -4.68 22.22 17.58
N ALA A 125 -4.58 20.98 17.11
CA ALA A 125 -3.47 20.11 17.46
C ALA A 125 -2.14 20.61 16.88
N THR A 126 -2.16 21.09 15.64
CA THR A 126 -0.99 21.65 14.94
C THR A 126 -0.53 22.95 15.60
N GLU A 127 -1.46 23.82 15.96
CA GLU A 127 -1.20 25.04 16.70
C GLU A 127 -0.66 24.75 18.11
N ALA A 128 -1.23 23.77 18.82
CA ALA A 128 -0.74 23.33 20.13
C ALA A 128 0.70 22.82 20.09
N LEU A 129 1.12 22.20 18.99
CA LEU A 129 2.51 21.82 18.78
C LEU A 129 3.45 23.03 18.71
N GLY A 130 2.97 24.24 18.47
CA GLY A 130 3.76 25.48 18.56
C GLY A 130 4.16 25.91 19.97
N HIS A 131 3.51 25.37 21.01
CA HIS A 131 3.74 25.76 22.42
C HIS A 131 4.46 24.65 23.20
N VAL A 132 5.17 24.96 24.28
CA VAL A 132 5.73 23.94 25.20
C VAL A 132 4.59 23.23 25.94
N CYS A 133 4.65 21.90 26.06
CA CYS A 133 3.65 21.15 26.82
C CYS A 133 3.86 21.33 28.33
N PRO A 134 2.89 21.88 29.08
CA PRO A 134 3.02 22.09 30.53
C PRO A 134 3.03 20.77 31.33
N ALA A 135 2.50 19.69 30.77
CA ALA A 135 2.41 18.39 31.45
C ALA A 135 3.68 17.56 31.32
N CYS A 136 4.31 17.55 30.14
CA CYS A 136 5.45 16.66 29.86
C CYS A 136 6.73 17.38 29.42
N GLY A 137 6.70 18.71 29.32
CA GLY A 137 7.84 19.51 28.88
C GLY A 137 8.21 19.35 27.41
N ALA A 138 7.36 18.71 26.59
CA ALA A 138 7.64 18.57 25.15
C ALA A 138 7.77 19.96 24.49
N LEU A 139 8.88 20.16 23.78
CA LEU A 139 9.21 21.40 23.08
C LEU A 139 8.30 21.64 21.86
N PRO A 140 8.28 22.88 21.31
CA PRO A 140 7.58 23.16 20.07
C PRO A 140 8.00 22.22 18.93
N GLY A 141 7.03 21.80 18.11
CA GLY A 141 7.20 20.83 17.02
C GLY A 141 7.30 19.36 17.46
N ILE A 142 7.51 19.08 18.74
CA ILE A 142 7.68 17.71 19.25
C ILE A 142 6.36 17.19 19.83
N THR A 143 5.93 16.00 19.41
CA THR A 143 4.71 15.35 19.95
C THR A 143 4.84 14.99 21.43
N CYS A 144 3.74 15.04 22.17
CA CYS A 144 3.74 14.68 23.59
C CYS A 144 4.04 13.19 23.82
N ARG A 145 4.68 12.86 24.96
CA ARG A 145 4.76 11.47 25.46
C ARG A 145 3.36 10.90 25.71
N ARG A 146 3.23 9.56 25.74
CA ARG A 146 1.92 8.89 25.88
C ARG A 146 1.19 9.28 27.16
N THR A 147 1.93 9.34 28.27
CA THR A 147 1.44 9.71 29.59
C THR A 147 2.41 10.70 30.23
N ALA A 148 1.89 11.57 31.09
CA ALA A 148 2.66 12.53 31.86
C ALA A 148 2.03 12.75 33.25
N ARG A 149 2.81 13.35 34.15
CA ARG A 149 2.32 13.81 35.45
C ARG A 149 2.35 15.34 35.48
N LEU A 150 1.21 15.92 35.85
CA LEU A 150 1.06 17.35 36.09
C LEU A 150 1.73 17.74 37.41
N ARG A 151 1.99 19.06 37.58
CA ARG A 151 2.56 19.61 38.82
C ARG A 151 1.70 19.35 40.07
N ASN A 152 0.38 19.19 39.90
CA ASN A 152 -0.56 18.84 40.97
C ASN A 152 -0.60 17.33 41.28
N GLY A 153 0.30 16.52 40.70
CA GLY A 153 0.35 15.07 40.88
C GLY A 153 -0.63 14.28 40.00
N GLY A 154 -1.53 14.94 39.27
CA GLY A 154 -2.48 14.30 38.37
C GLY A 154 -1.80 13.63 37.18
N ARG A 155 -2.34 12.50 36.72
CA ARG A 155 -1.89 11.83 35.48
C ARG A 155 -2.69 12.34 34.30
N GLU A 156 -1.98 12.64 33.23
CA GLU A 156 -2.57 13.04 31.96
C GLU A 156 -2.11 12.09 30.86
N THR A 157 -3.04 11.72 29.98
CA THR A 157 -2.76 10.89 28.81
C THR A 157 -2.97 11.74 27.58
N ARG A 158 -2.04 11.67 26.62
CA ARG A 158 -2.20 12.39 25.35
C ARG A 158 -3.42 11.86 24.61
N GLU A 159 -4.16 12.74 23.97
CA GLU A 159 -5.29 12.34 23.14
C GLU A 159 -4.76 11.55 21.93
N LEU A 160 -5.43 10.43 21.61
CA LEU A 160 -4.94 9.49 20.60
C LEU A 160 -4.90 10.11 19.20
N HIS A 161 -5.88 10.95 18.88
CA HIS A 161 -6.04 11.56 17.57
C HIS A 161 -5.06 12.72 17.35
N SER A 162 -4.98 13.65 18.30
CA SER A 162 -4.13 14.85 18.20
C SER A 162 -2.68 14.61 18.62
N ARG A 163 -2.39 13.50 19.32
CA ARG A 163 -1.07 13.13 19.89
C ARG A 163 -0.47 14.21 20.82
N VAL A 164 -1.30 15.10 21.34
CA VAL A 164 -0.93 16.13 22.31
C VAL A 164 -1.71 15.95 23.60
N HIS A 165 -1.16 16.42 24.72
CA HIS A 165 -1.85 16.42 26.01
C HIS A 165 -2.95 17.49 26.01
N PRO A 166 -4.14 17.24 26.60
CA PRO A 166 -5.16 18.24 26.83
C PRO A 166 -4.64 19.58 27.38
N SER A 167 -3.67 19.55 28.30
CA SER A 167 -3.07 20.76 28.88
C SER A 167 -2.31 21.61 27.84
N ARG A 168 -1.77 20.98 26.78
CA ARG A 168 -1.15 21.68 25.66
C ARG A 168 -2.20 22.24 24.70
N LEU A 169 -3.31 21.51 24.48
CA LEU A 169 -4.46 21.99 23.70
C LEU A 169 -5.20 23.14 24.39
N ALA A 170 -5.20 23.16 25.73
CA ALA A 170 -5.80 24.22 26.54
C ALA A 170 -5.00 25.53 26.45
N ALA A 171 -3.66 25.45 26.35
CA ALA A 171 -2.78 26.61 26.20
C ALA A 171 -3.06 27.40 24.91
N VAL A 172 -3.49 26.73 23.84
CA VAL A 172 -3.92 27.38 22.59
C VAL A 172 -5.18 28.22 22.80
N THR A 173 -6.15 27.68 23.55
CA THR A 173 -7.41 28.38 23.86
C THR A 173 -7.27 29.54 24.84
N THR A 174 -6.16 29.64 25.59
CA THR A 174 -5.95 30.68 26.62
C THR A 174 -5.14 31.88 26.13
N THR A 175 -4.90 32.03 24.83
CA THR A 175 -4.22 33.22 24.29
C THR A 175 -5.21 34.19 23.60
N PRO A 176 -5.95 35.04 24.34
CA PRO A 176 -6.44 36.30 23.81
C PRO A 176 -5.30 37.33 23.86
N GLY A 177 -5.22 38.22 22.86
CA GLY A 177 -4.14 39.20 22.72
C GLY A 177 -3.79 39.93 24.01
N ALA A 178 -2.54 39.76 24.48
CA ALA A 178 -1.91 40.68 25.41
C ALA A 178 -1.15 41.73 24.59
N THR A 179 -1.88 42.74 24.14
CA THR A 179 -1.33 44.03 23.70
C THR A 179 -1.87 45.08 24.66
N THR A 180 -1.06 45.42 25.67
CA THR A 180 -0.82 46.75 26.26
C THR A 180 0.15 46.60 27.40
#